data_AF-A0A183D8Y7-F1
#
_entry.id   AF-A0A183D8Y7-F1
#
_cell.length_a   1.000
_cell.length_b   1.000
_cell.length_c   1.000
_cell.angle_alpha   90.00
_cell.angle_beta   90.00
_cell.angle_gamma   90.00
#
_symmetry.space_group_name_H-M   'P 1'
#
loop_
_entity.id
_entity.type
_entity.pdbx_description
1 polymer ?
#
loop_
_entity_poly.entity_id
_entity_poly.type
_entity_poly.pdbx_seq_one_letter_code
_entity_poly.pdbx_strand_id
1 'polypeptide(L)'
;MSKEAIQYGRFSEASDVWSFGVTLWEIYSYGRQPYEGYAHQDVIELISVRSLLECPQNCPTNIYSLMVECWHEHTERRPTFSELYSRLQTWSLTSPSQSVLSHQQNHPSSSHSGILFYLHFLQYIICHRPSALT
;
A
#
# COMPACT_ATOMS: atom_id res chain seq x y z
N MET A 1 7.93 3.31 -0.73
CA MET A 1 7.74 4.31 -1.81
C MET A 1 8.12 3.68 -3.14
N SER A 2 7.55 4.15 -4.25
CA SER A 2 7.90 3.66 -5.59
C SER A 2 9.31 4.09 -6.01
N LYS A 3 9.88 3.39 -6.99
CA LYS A 3 11.24 3.66 -7.51
C LYS A 3 11.37 5.11 -8.01
N GLU A 4 10.39 5.61 -8.77
CA GLU A 4 10.44 6.96 -9.33
C GLU A 4 10.30 8.07 -8.29
N ALA A 5 9.57 7.82 -7.20
CA ALA A 5 9.50 8.76 -6.07
C ALA A 5 10.84 8.83 -5.32
N ILE A 6 11.50 7.68 -5.13
CA ILE A 6 12.79 7.59 -4.44
C ILE A 6 13.92 8.20 -5.30
N GLN A 7 13.98 7.84 -6.58
CA GLN A 7 15.11 8.22 -7.45
C GLN A 7 15.00 9.64 -8.01
N TYR A 8 13.79 10.09 -8.31
CA TYR A 8 13.56 11.34 -9.04
C TYR A 8 12.69 12.34 -8.30
N GLY A 9 12.21 12.01 -7.09
CA GLY A 9 11.26 12.86 -6.35
C GLY A 9 9.93 13.05 -7.09
N ARG A 10 9.56 12.11 -7.96
CA ARG A 10 8.33 12.21 -8.77
C ARG A 10 7.16 11.55 -8.03
N PHE A 11 6.28 12.39 -7.50
CA PHE A 11 5.05 11.97 -6.84
C PHE A 11 3.85 12.12 -7.78
N SER A 12 2.99 11.11 -7.82
CA SER A 12 1.81 11.02 -8.68
C SER A 12 0.81 10.02 -8.11
N GLU A 13 -0.41 9.98 -8.66
CA GLU A 13 -1.38 8.93 -8.30
C GLU A 13 -0.78 7.52 -8.48
N ALA A 14 0.03 7.29 -9.51
CA ALA A 14 0.70 6.01 -9.73
C ALA A 14 1.71 5.65 -8.64
N SER A 15 2.42 6.62 -8.04
CA SER A 15 3.31 6.36 -6.90
C SER A 15 2.52 6.08 -5.62
N ASP A 16 1.33 6.66 -5.48
CA ASP A 16 0.42 6.39 -4.38
C ASP A 16 -0.18 4.98 -4.50
N VAL A 17 -0.52 4.54 -5.72
CA VAL A 17 -0.95 3.16 -6.01
C VAL A 17 0.13 2.14 -5.62
N TRP A 18 1.40 2.42 -5.90
CA TRP A 18 2.50 1.56 -5.43
C TRP A 18 2.49 1.42 -3.90
N SER A 19 2.37 2.56 -3.21
CA SER A 19 2.35 2.60 -1.75
C SER A 19 1.11 1.89 -1.19
N PHE A 20 -0.03 2.00 -1.86
CA PHE A 20 -1.23 1.23 -1.54
C PHE A 20 -1.02 -0.29 -1.68
N GLY A 21 -0.27 -0.74 -2.68
CA GLY A 21 0.15 -2.15 -2.80
C GLY A 21 0.95 -2.62 -1.57
N VAL A 22 1.86 -1.79 -1.05
CA VAL A 22 2.60 -2.07 0.20
C VAL A 22 1.63 -2.14 1.38
N THR A 23 0.67 -1.21 1.48
CA THR A 23 -0.35 -1.24 2.53
C THR A 23 -1.22 -2.50 2.49
N LEU A 24 -1.62 -2.95 1.30
CA LEU A 24 -2.32 -4.22 1.15
C LEU A 24 -1.46 -5.38 1.66
N TRP A 25 -0.17 -5.40 1.32
CA TRP A 25 0.75 -6.41 1.82
C TRP A 25 0.88 -6.39 3.36
N GLU A 26 0.96 -5.20 3.97
CA GLU A 26 0.98 -5.04 5.43
C GLU A 26 -0.30 -5.59 6.07
N ILE A 27 -1.48 -5.31 5.49
CA ILE A 27 -2.76 -5.83 5.97
C ILE A 27 -2.77 -7.37 5.94
N TYR A 28 -2.43 -7.97 4.80
CA TYR A 28 -2.50 -9.43 4.62
C TYR A 28 -1.33 -10.19 5.28
N SER A 29 -0.26 -9.50 5.65
CA SER A 29 0.82 -10.04 6.48
C SER A 29 0.61 -9.82 7.98
N TYR A 30 -0.54 -9.27 8.39
CA TYR A 30 -0.85 -8.93 9.79
C TYR A 30 0.16 -7.95 10.42
N GLY A 31 0.62 -6.98 9.62
CA GLY A 31 1.48 -5.89 10.07
C GLY A 31 2.97 -6.23 10.12
N ARG A 32 3.44 -7.24 9.37
CA ARG A 32 4.89 -7.48 9.22
C ARG A 32 5.54 -6.23 8.60
N GLN A 33 6.81 -6.02 8.93
CA GLN A 33 7.59 -4.95 8.33
C GLN A 33 7.97 -5.32 6.88
N PRO A 34 7.69 -4.47 5.88
CA PRO A 34 8.18 -4.66 4.53
C PRO A 34 9.71 -4.66 4.49
N TYR A 35 10.31 -5.64 3.80
CA TYR A 35 11.77 -5.81 3.71
C TYR A 35 12.46 -5.83 5.07
N GLU A 36 11.88 -6.53 6.05
CA GLU A 36 12.47 -6.73 7.37
C GLU A 36 13.92 -7.23 7.27
N GLY A 37 14.82 -6.64 8.07
CA GLY A 37 16.23 -7.00 8.11
C GLY A 37 17.13 -6.31 7.07
N TYR A 38 16.57 -5.53 6.14
CA TYR A 38 17.36 -4.77 5.16
C TYR A 38 17.54 -3.30 5.56
N ALA A 39 18.71 -2.73 5.26
CA ALA A 39 18.92 -1.30 5.42
C ALA A 39 18.20 -0.53 4.30
N HIS A 40 17.92 0.76 4.53
CA HIS A 40 17.19 1.58 3.57
C HIS A 40 17.81 1.58 2.15
N GLN A 41 19.15 1.65 2.07
CA GLN A 41 19.87 1.62 0.78
C GLN A 41 19.69 0.28 0.06
N ASP A 42 19.77 -0.84 0.80
CA ASP A 42 19.58 -2.18 0.24
C ASP A 42 18.16 -2.35 -0.31
N VAL A 43 17.15 -1.80 0.37
CA VAL A 43 15.75 -1.84 -0.09
C VAL A 43 15.58 -1.14 -1.44
N ILE A 44 16.28 -0.02 -1.66
CA ILE A 44 16.25 0.70 -2.95
C ILE A 44 16.83 -0.17 -4.06
N GLU A 45 17.93 -0.87 -3.78
CA GLU A 45 18.55 -1.80 -4.72
C GLU A 45 17.64 -2.99 -5.02
N LEU A 46 17.06 -3.62 -3.99
CA LEU A 46 16.09 -4.72 -4.13
C LEU A 46 14.91 -4.33 -5.03
N ILE A 47 14.30 -3.17 -4.78
CA ILE A 47 13.21 -2.66 -5.62
C ILE A 47 13.69 -2.42 -7.05
N SER A 48 14.92 -1.92 -7.22
CA SER A 48 15.49 -1.64 -8.55
C SER A 48 15.72 -2.90 -9.38
N VAL A 49 16.05 -4.03 -8.75
CA VAL A 49 16.22 -5.34 -9.40
C VAL A 49 14.93 -6.18 -9.41
N ARG A 50 13.77 -5.58 -9.11
CA ARG A 50 12.46 -6.25 -9.05
C ARG A 50 12.36 -7.37 -8.01
N SER A 51 13.16 -7.32 -6.95
CA SER A 51 12.96 -8.16 -5.77
C SER A 51 11.82 -7.57 -4.93
N LEU A 52 10.59 -7.94 -5.27
CA LEU A 52 9.37 -7.47 -4.59
C LEU A 52 9.08 -8.28 -3.31
N LEU A 53 8.13 -7.80 -2.52
CA LEU A 53 7.65 -8.51 -1.32
C LEU A 53 6.98 -9.83 -1.69
N GLU A 54 7.27 -10.88 -0.93
CA GLU A 54 6.67 -12.22 -1.09
C GLU A 54 5.15 -12.23 -0.82
N CYS A 55 4.44 -13.21 -1.35
CA CYS A 55 3.02 -13.40 -1.02
C CYS A 55 2.87 -13.76 0.47
N PRO A 56 2.08 -12.99 1.25
CA PRO A 56 1.82 -13.33 2.65
C PRO A 56 1.13 -14.68 2.81
N GLN A 57 1.36 -15.34 3.94
CA GLN A 57 0.69 -16.60 4.27
C GLN A 57 -0.84 -16.39 4.31
N ASN A 58 -1.59 -17.32 3.70
CA ASN A 58 -3.06 -17.27 3.59
C ASN A 58 -3.62 -16.07 2.82
N CYS A 59 -2.78 -15.32 2.08
CA CYS A 59 -3.25 -14.26 1.21
C CYS A 59 -3.97 -14.85 -0.02
N PRO A 60 -5.21 -14.42 -0.34
CA PRO A 60 -5.89 -14.84 -1.56
C PRO A 60 -5.09 -14.45 -2.81
N THR A 61 -4.98 -15.38 -3.77
CA THR A 61 -4.18 -15.19 -4.98
C THR A 61 -4.55 -13.94 -5.76
N ASN A 62 -5.85 -13.65 -5.89
CA ASN A 62 -6.35 -12.46 -6.58
C ASN A 62 -5.91 -11.15 -5.91
N ILE A 63 -5.83 -11.13 -4.59
CA ILE A 63 -5.35 -9.97 -3.84
C ILE A 63 -3.85 -9.77 -4.07
N TYR A 64 -3.05 -10.84 -3.95
CA TYR A 64 -1.61 -10.74 -4.19
C TYR A 64 -1.31 -10.34 -5.64
N SER A 65 -2.05 -10.87 -6.62
CA SER A 65 -1.94 -10.41 -8.02
C SER A 65 -2.20 -8.91 -8.14
N LEU A 66 -3.21 -8.38 -7.44
CA LEU A 66 -3.48 -6.94 -7.42
C LEU A 66 -2.32 -6.14 -6.81
N MET A 67 -1.69 -6.64 -5.73
CA MET A 67 -0.49 -6.01 -5.14
C MET A 67 0.65 -5.94 -6.16
N VAL A 68 0.91 -7.03 -6.89
CA VAL A 68 1.95 -7.09 -7.92
C VAL A 68 1.66 -6.12 -9.07
N GLU A 69 0.39 -5.95 -9.47
CA GLU A 69 -0.04 -4.93 -10.44
C GLU A 69 0.24 -3.50 -9.93
N CYS A 70 0.00 -3.23 -8.64
CA CYS A 70 0.38 -1.94 -8.02
C CYS A 70 1.89 -1.69 -8.07
N TRP A 71 2.70 -2.75 -8.06
CA TRP A 71 4.17 -2.69 -8.11
C TRP A 71 4.75 -2.82 -9.52
N HIS A 72 3.95 -2.55 -10.55
CA HIS A 72 4.45 -2.53 -11.91
C HIS A 72 5.47 -1.39 -12.11
N GLU A 73 6.59 -1.63 -12.81
CA GLU A 73 7.63 -0.61 -13.06
C GLU A 73 7.11 0.55 -13.88
N HIS A 74 6.43 0.24 -14.98
CA HIS A 74 5.75 1.22 -15.80
C HIS A 74 4.52 1.77 -15.07
N THR A 75 4.53 3.07 -14.78
CA THR A 75 3.49 3.77 -14.01
C THR A 75 2.12 3.67 -14.65
N GLU A 76 2.06 3.68 -15.98
CA GLU A 76 0.84 3.61 -16.78
C GLU A 76 0.19 2.22 -16.80
N ARG A 77 0.90 1.19 -16.33
CA ARG A 77 0.36 -0.17 -16.20
C ARG A 77 -0.13 -0.47 -14.79
N ARG A 78 0.06 0.46 -13.84
CA ARG A 78 -0.50 0.34 -12.50
C ARG A 78 -2.00 0.64 -12.59
N PRO A 79 -2.85 -0.09 -11.85
CA PRO A 79 -4.28 0.18 -11.84
C PRO A 79 -4.57 1.55 -11.21
N THR A 80 -5.63 2.20 -11.67
CA THR A 80 -6.17 3.41 -11.02
C THR A 80 -6.85 3.05 -9.70
N PHE A 81 -7.04 4.03 -8.81
CA PHE A 81 -7.83 3.80 -7.58
C PHE A 81 -9.27 3.37 -7.86
N SER A 82 -9.86 3.83 -8.97
CA SER A 82 -11.20 3.40 -9.41
C SER A 82 -11.25 1.91 -9.72
N GLU A 83 -10.25 1.39 -10.42
CA GLU A 83 -10.13 -0.04 -10.73
C GLU A 83 -9.86 -0.86 -9.46
N LEU A 84 -8.95 -0.39 -8.60
CA LEU A 84 -8.67 -1.01 -7.30
C LEU A 84 -9.94 -1.17 -6.47
N TYR A 85 -10.69 -0.08 -6.31
CA TYR A 85 -11.96 -0.07 -5.57
C TYR A 85 -12.96 -1.07 -6.17
N SER A 86 -13.17 -1.02 -7.48
CA SER A 86 -14.14 -1.88 -8.18
C SER A 86 -13.82 -3.37 -8.02
N ARG A 87 -12.54 -3.75 -8.11
CA ARG A 87 -12.10 -5.14 -7.93
C ARG A 87 -12.27 -5.60 -6.48
N LEU A 88 -11.81 -4.80 -5.52
CA LEU A 88 -11.91 -5.12 -4.09
C LEU A 88 -13.37 -5.26 -3.64
N GLN A 89 -14.27 -4.37 -4.10
CA GLN A 89 -15.70 -4.44 -3.82
C GLN A 89 -16.32 -5.72 -4.42
N THR A 90 -15.93 -6.09 -5.64
CA THR A 90 -16.45 -7.31 -6.27
C THR A 90 -16.07 -8.57 -5.48
N TRP A 91 -14.85 -8.61 -4.96
CA TRP A 91 -14.36 -9.74 -4.16
C TRP A 91 -14.91 -9.76 -2.74
N SER A 92 -15.26 -8.62 -2.15
CA SER A 92 -15.90 -8.59 -0.83
C SER A 92 -17.34 -9.12 -0.88
N LEU A 93 -18.08 -8.80 -1.95
CA LEU A 93 -19.47 -9.25 -2.15
C LEU A 93 -19.60 -10.74 -2.47
N THR A 94 -18.53 -11.37 -2.96
CA THR A 94 -18.50 -12.81 -3.26
C THR A 94 -18.08 -13.66 -2.06
N SER A 95 -17.69 -13.03 -0.94
CA SER A 95 -17.49 -13.74 0.32
C SER A 95 -18.83 -13.91 1.04
N PRO A 96 -19.32 -15.14 1.31
CA PRO A 96 -20.61 -15.38 1.97
C PRO A 96 -20.73 -14.79 3.40
N SER A 97 -19.67 -14.19 3.93
CA SER A 97 -19.54 -13.79 5.33
C SER A 97 -20.05 -12.37 5.64
N GLN A 98 -20.52 -11.58 4.67
CA GLN A 98 -20.96 -10.19 4.92
C GLN A 98 -22.48 -10.03 4.92
N SER A 99 -23.15 -10.61 5.93
CA SER A 99 -24.50 -10.18 6.32
C SER A 99 -24.55 -9.36 7.62
N VAL A 100 -23.40 -8.99 8.21
CA VAL A 100 -23.37 -8.34 9.54
C VAL A 100 -22.37 -7.19 9.60
N LEU A 101 -22.65 -6.05 8.94
CA LEU A 101 -22.06 -4.75 9.32
C LEU A 101 -23.03 -3.58 9.06
N SER A 102 -24.32 -3.76 9.36
CA SER A 102 -25.28 -2.63 9.35
C SER A 102 -25.56 -2.03 10.72
N HIS A 103 -25.02 -2.54 11.84
CA HIS A 103 -25.16 -1.92 13.16
C HIS A 103 -23.91 -2.09 14.02
N GLN A 104 -23.11 -1.03 14.17
CA GLN A 104 -22.82 -0.35 15.46
C GLN A 104 -21.82 0.79 15.27
N GLN A 105 -22.32 2.02 15.43
CA GLN A 105 -21.52 3.17 15.87
C GLN A 105 -21.30 3.07 17.41
N ASN A 106 -20.18 3.64 17.89
CA ASN A 106 -19.62 3.68 19.28
C ASN A 106 -18.88 2.40 19.71
N HIS A 107 -17.61 2.39 20.13
CA HIS A 107 -16.84 3.27 21.05
C HIS A 107 -15.30 3.10 20.78
N PRO A 108 -14.38 3.97 21.27
CA PRO A 108 -12.96 3.95 20.92
C PRO A 108 -12.11 3.17 21.92
N SER A 109 -11.16 2.36 21.43
CA SER A 109 -10.05 1.83 22.25
C SER A 109 -8.79 1.56 21.41
N SER A 110 -7.88 2.54 21.45
CA SER A 110 -6.43 2.40 21.64
C SER A 110 -5.70 1.18 21.03
N SER A 111 -5.13 1.39 19.84
CA SER A 111 -3.78 0.93 19.46
C SER A 111 -3.18 1.99 18.54
N HIS A 112 -2.86 3.14 19.14
CA HIS A 112 -2.61 4.40 18.44
C HIS A 112 -1.11 4.69 18.19
N SER A 113 -0.21 3.70 18.26
CA SER A 113 1.23 3.99 18.25
C SER A 113 2.01 3.49 17.02
N GLY A 114 1.49 2.56 16.22
CA GLY A 114 2.18 2.09 14.99
C GLY A 114 1.63 2.74 13.72
N ILE A 115 0.32 2.65 13.53
CA ILE A 115 -0.40 3.20 12.38
C ILE A 115 -0.29 4.73 12.34
N LEU A 116 -0.24 5.40 13.50
CA LEU A 116 -0.01 6.84 13.54
C LEU A 116 1.42 7.23 13.14
N PHE A 117 2.46 6.42 13.37
CA PHE A 117 3.79 6.77 12.87
C PHE A 117 3.86 6.63 11.35
N TYR A 118 3.21 5.62 10.77
CA TYR A 118 3.17 5.42 9.31
C TYR A 118 2.23 6.40 8.61
N LEU A 119 1.08 6.71 9.19
CA LEU A 119 0.22 7.79 8.69
C LEU A 119 0.84 9.16 8.94
N HIS A 120 1.61 9.37 10.01
CA HIS A 120 2.34 10.62 10.21
C HIS A 120 3.57 10.71 9.29
N PHE A 121 4.18 9.60 8.88
CA PHE A 121 5.25 9.59 7.87
C PHE A 121 4.69 9.78 6.45
N LEU A 122 3.57 9.13 6.12
CA LEU A 122 2.85 9.37 4.87
C LEU A 122 2.23 10.77 4.84
N GLN A 123 1.71 11.28 5.95
CA GLN A 123 1.19 12.64 6.06
C GLN A 123 2.31 13.68 6.15
N TYR A 124 3.49 13.37 6.68
CA TYR A 124 4.67 14.23 6.58
C TYR A 124 5.15 14.33 5.13
N ILE A 125 5.15 13.21 4.39
CA ILE A 125 5.49 13.19 2.96
C ILE A 125 4.39 13.83 2.09
N ILE A 126 3.11 13.73 2.46
CA ILE A 126 1.98 14.32 1.72
C ILE A 126 1.72 15.80 2.10
N CYS A 127 1.90 16.22 3.37
CA CYS A 127 1.63 17.59 3.86
C CYS A 127 2.85 18.52 3.86
N HIS A 128 4.11 18.05 3.91
CA HIS A 128 5.28 18.92 3.67
C HIS A 128 5.57 19.05 2.18
N ARG A 129 4.55 19.53 1.47
CA ARG A 129 4.68 20.31 0.24
C ARG A 129 5.03 21.74 0.65
N PRO A 130 6.31 22.18 0.69
CA PRO A 130 6.56 23.59 0.56
C PRO A 130 6.06 23.99 -0.83
N SER A 131 5.10 24.90 -0.88
CA SER A 131 4.83 25.74 -2.03
C SER A 131 6.10 26.53 -2.34
N ALA A 132 7.05 25.91 -3.03
CA ALA A 132 8.25 26.51 -3.59
C ALA A 132 8.72 25.49 -4.64
N LEU A 133 8.64 25.77 -5.93
CA LEU A 133 9.23 26.91 -6.61
C LEU A 133 8.52 27.16 -7.95
N THR A 134 8.34 28.45 -8.24
CA THR A 134 8.36 29.14 -9.55
C THR A 134 7.58 28.58 -10.73
#